data_AF-A0A1I5X6P9-F1
#
_entry.id   AF-A0A1I5X6P9-F1
#
_cell.length_a   1.000
_cell.length_b   1.000
_cell.length_c   1.000
_cell.angle_alpha   90.00
_cell.angle_beta   90.00
_cell.angle_gamma   90.00
#
_symmetry.space_group_name_H-M   'P 1'
#
loop_
_entity.id
_entity.type
_entity.pdbx_description
1 polymer ?
#
loop_
_entity_poly.entity_id
_entity_poly.type
_entity_poly.pdbx_seq_one_letter_code
_entity_poly.pdbx_strand_id
1 'polypeptide(L)'
;MELSVLEAVFKAVEQDASAGFQWIPVNKLDGDQVVMGQAVIIDGIHEVPALSLVASILDKKYPLTHRVAFVENPGTQQEHVEWFALNEEPSFQMESKSGALFVPALKQDERTKSFQTLQFYLDEITGEGGDIWIKQQTHETLIPFLHEEVDEFVEAIYKKDPRNMAEELGDLLCHILYQTSYAESTGAFTLEDVLEAINTKLRRRHPHVFDGVEANTVEEVDAIWQKIKAKEKELGL
;
A
#
# COMPACT_ATOMS: atom_id res chain seq x y z
N MET A 1 1.15 -32.82 -21.80
CA MET A 1 0.39 -31.84 -21.01
C MET A 1 1.00 -30.50 -21.33
N GLU A 2 0.26 -29.62 -21.99
CA GLU A 2 0.67 -28.22 -22.06
C GLU A 2 0.64 -27.68 -20.64
N LEU A 3 1.76 -27.12 -20.18
CA LEU A 3 1.79 -26.35 -18.95
C LEU A 3 0.87 -25.16 -19.13
N SER A 4 0.12 -24.80 -18.09
CA SER A 4 -0.53 -23.49 -18.10
C SER A 4 0.54 -22.41 -18.24
N VAL A 5 0.23 -21.29 -18.91
CA VAL A 5 1.15 -20.14 -19.06
C VAL A 5 1.72 -19.72 -17.70
N LEU A 6 0.91 -19.82 -16.64
CA LEU A 6 1.30 -19.60 -15.26
C LEU A 6 2.43 -20.53 -14.79
N GLU A 7 2.21 -21.85 -14.86
CA GLU A 7 3.21 -22.84 -14.43
C GLU A 7 4.48 -22.71 -15.26
N ALA A 8 4.33 -22.38 -16.54
CA ALA A 8 5.44 -22.15 -17.44
C ALA A 8 6.28 -20.93 -17.01
N VAL A 9 5.66 -19.80 -16.64
CA VAL A 9 6.38 -18.62 -16.10
C VAL A 9 7.15 -18.98 -14.83
N PHE A 10 6.51 -19.60 -13.83
CA PHE A 10 7.16 -19.97 -12.58
C PHE A 10 8.33 -20.93 -12.78
N LYS A 11 8.15 -21.91 -13.69
CA LYS A 11 9.22 -22.82 -14.07
C LYS A 11 10.37 -22.08 -14.75
N ALA A 12 10.08 -21.14 -15.65
CA ALA A 12 11.07 -20.37 -16.40
C ALA A 12 11.92 -19.47 -15.48
N VAL A 13 11.32 -18.93 -14.41
CA VAL A 13 12.03 -18.10 -13.41
C VAL A 13 12.61 -18.90 -12.24
N GLU A 14 12.42 -20.23 -12.22
CA GLU A 14 12.83 -21.13 -11.13
C GLU A 14 12.31 -20.70 -9.74
N GLN A 15 11.05 -20.25 -9.68
CA GLN A 15 10.40 -19.82 -8.44
C GLN A 15 9.20 -20.70 -8.11
N ASP A 16 8.88 -20.82 -6.81
CA ASP A 16 7.74 -21.59 -6.33
C ASP A 16 6.47 -20.72 -6.25
N ALA A 17 5.36 -21.22 -6.80
CA ALA A 17 4.06 -20.55 -6.74
C ALA A 17 3.33 -20.75 -5.39
N SER A 18 3.79 -21.67 -4.54
CA SER A 18 3.12 -22.06 -3.29
C SER A 18 3.07 -20.94 -2.25
N ALA A 19 3.98 -19.96 -2.34
CA ALA A 19 3.99 -18.78 -1.46
C ALA A 19 2.83 -17.80 -1.75
N GLY A 20 2.05 -18.06 -2.81
CA GLY A 20 1.02 -17.15 -3.30
C GLY A 20 1.60 -16.09 -4.23
N PHE A 21 0.78 -15.65 -5.18
CA PHE A 21 1.17 -14.68 -6.19
C PHE A 21 -0.03 -13.84 -6.65
N GLN A 22 0.27 -12.73 -7.29
CA GLN A 22 -0.68 -11.87 -7.98
C GLN A 22 -0.50 -12.02 -9.48
N TRP A 23 -1.60 -12.13 -10.21
CA TRP A 23 -1.61 -12.04 -11.67
C TRP A 23 -2.36 -10.78 -12.07
N ILE A 24 -1.68 -9.86 -12.74
CA ILE A 24 -2.20 -8.54 -13.05
C ILE A 24 -1.98 -8.23 -14.53
N PRO A 25 -3.04 -8.13 -15.35
CA PRO A 25 -2.94 -7.62 -16.71
C PRO A 25 -2.34 -6.22 -16.73
N VAL A 26 -1.40 -5.96 -17.64
CA VAL A 26 -0.71 -4.66 -17.72
C VAL A 26 -1.68 -3.47 -17.85
N ASN A 27 -2.82 -3.64 -18.51
CA ASN A 27 -3.86 -2.62 -18.67
C ASN A 27 -4.74 -2.40 -17.42
N LYS A 28 -4.57 -3.24 -16.39
CA LYS A 28 -5.20 -3.16 -15.07
C LYS A 28 -4.19 -2.91 -13.96
N LEU A 29 -2.91 -2.73 -14.29
CA LEU A 29 -1.87 -2.51 -13.31
C LEU A 29 -2.09 -1.18 -12.59
N ASP A 30 -2.37 -1.29 -11.30
CA ASP A 30 -2.46 -0.19 -10.35
C ASP A 30 -1.49 -0.47 -9.21
N GLY A 31 -0.56 0.46 -8.97
CA GLY A 31 0.46 0.32 -7.94
C GLY A 31 -0.11 0.17 -6.53
N ASP A 32 -1.31 0.72 -6.27
CA ASP A 32 -1.95 0.63 -4.96
C ASP A 32 -2.52 -0.76 -4.67
N GLN A 33 -2.75 -1.56 -5.71
CA GLN A 33 -3.24 -2.94 -5.59
C GLN A 33 -2.12 -3.97 -5.46
N VAL A 34 -0.86 -3.57 -5.67
CA VAL A 34 0.28 -4.48 -5.62
C VAL A 34 0.68 -4.81 -4.19
N VAL A 35 0.54 -6.09 -3.82
CA VAL A 35 1.00 -6.64 -2.54
C VAL A 35 2.44 -7.13 -2.65
N MET A 36 3.39 -6.34 -2.14
CA MET A 36 4.83 -6.62 -2.30
C MET A 36 5.33 -7.92 -1.63
N GLY A 37 4.54 -8.48 -0.69
CA GLY A 37 4.86 -9.74 -0.02
C GLY A 37 4.60 -11.00 -0.85
N GLN A 38 4.02 -10.84 -2.04
CA GLN A 38 3.75 -11.92 -2.97
C GLN A 38 4.51 -11.68 -4.27
N ALA A 39 4.83 -12.75 -5.00
CA ALA A 39 5.32 -12.61 -6.36
C ALA A 39 4.23 -11.96 -7.22
N VAL A 40 4.62 -11.13 -8.18
CA VAL A 40 3.69 -10.47 -9.12
C VAL A 40 4.03 -10.90 -10.53
N ILE A 41 3.04 -11.38 -11.26
CA ILE A 41 3.12 -11.63 -12.70
C ILE A 41 2.30 -10.56 -13.40
N ILE A 42 2.95 -9.78 -14.25
CA ILE A 42 2.32 -8.75 -15.07
C ILE A 42 2.30 -9.27 -16.51
N ASP A 43 1.13 -9.69 -16.98
CA ASP A 43 0.96 -10.29 -18.31
C ASP A 43 0.43 -9.28 -19.35
N GLY A 44 0.40 -9.72 -20.61
CA GLY A 44 -0.09 -8.90 -21.72
C GLY A 44 0.91 -7.83 -22.17
N ILE A 45 2.20 -8.03 -21.92
CA ILE A 45 3.24 -7.13 -22.40
C ILE A 45 3.55 -7.50 -23.84
N HIS A 46 3.27 -6.58 -24.76
CA HIS A 46 3.37 -6.80 -26.21
C HIS A 46 4.55 -6.04 -26.85
N GLU A 47 5.12 -5.07 -26.14
CA GLU A 47 6.19 -4.21 -26.63
C GLU A 47 7.06 -3.70 -25.47
N VAL A 48 8.36 -3.51 -25.74
CA VAL A 48 9.34 -3.06 -24.74
C VAL A 48 8.97 -1.72 -24.07
N PRO A 49 8.41 -0.70 -24.75
CA PRO A 49 8.00 0.54 -24.09
C PRO A 49 6.98 0.38 -22.95
N ALA A 50 6.18 -0.70 -22.97
CA ALA A 50 5.26 -0.98 -21.87
C ALA A 50 6.00 -1.32 -20.56
N LEU A 51 7.23 -1.85 -20.63
CA LEU A 51 8.06 -2.14 -19.47
C LEU A 51 8.46 -0.87 -18.71
N SER A 52 8.74 0.23 -19.40
CA SER A 52 9.05 1.51 -18.77
C SER A 52 7.85 2.08 -17.99
N LEU A 53 6.63 1.90 -18.51
CA LEU A 53 5.40 2.28 -17.81
C LEU A 53 5.19 1.41 -16.56
N VAL A 54 5.37 0.09 -16.69
CA VAL A 54 5.31 -0.84 -15.56
C VAL A 54 6.33 -0.48 -14.49
N ALA A 55 7.58 -0.19 -14.89
CA ALA A 55 8.63 0.22 -13.97
C ALA A 55 8.27 1.51 -13.21
N SER A 56 7.71 2.51 -13.89
CA SER A 56 7.27 3.75 -13.25
C SER A 56 6.14 3.53 -12.24
N ILE A 57 5.24 2.58 -12.51
CA ILE A 57 4.18 2.21 -11.55
C ILE A 57 4.79 1.48 -10.34
N LEU A 58 5.70 0.54 -10.59
CA LEU A 58 6.33 -0.28 -9.56
C LEU A 58 7.35 0.48 -8.70
N ASP A 59 7.99 1.54 -9.20
CA ASP A 59 8.93 2.39 -8.43
C ASP A 59 8.30 2.96 -7.16
N LYS A 60 6.98 3.17 -7.16
CA LYS A 60 6.23 3.59 -5.95
C LYS A 60 6.22 2.54 -4.85
N LYS A 61 6.58 1.28 -5.14
CA LYS A 61 6.52 0.14 -4.22
C LYS A 61 7.89 -0.54 -4.06
N TYR A 62 8.58 -0.82 -5.15
CA TYR A 62 9.84 -1.55 -5.18
C TYR A 62 11.05 -0.61 -5.26
N PRO A 63 12.22 -1.01 -4.74
CA PRO A 63 13.48 -0.36 -5.08
C PRO A 63 13.74 -0.45 -6.59
N LEU A 64 14.29 0.62 -7.17
CA LEU A 64 14.68 0.64 -8.59
C LEU A 64 15.73 -0.42 -8.95
N THR A 65 16.51 -0.87 -7.97
CA THR A 65 17.50 -1.95 -8.11
C THR A 65 16.90 -3.35 -7.97
N HIS A 66 15.60 -3.47 -7.69
CA HIS A 66 14.94 -4.77 -7.53
C HIS A 66 15.01 -5.55 -8.83
N ARG A 67 15.40 -6.82 -8.74
CA ARG A 67 15.59 -7.70 -9.90
C ARG A 67 14.25 -8.26 -10.34
N VAL A 68 13.92 -8.04 -11.61
CA VAL A 68 12.71 -8.55 -12.27
C VAL A 68 13.10 -9.43 -13.45
N ALA A 69 12.21 -10.33 -13.85
CA ALA A 69 12.43 -11.20 -15.00
C ALA A 69 11.38 -10.92 -16.06
N PHE A 70 11.79 -10.67 -17.29
CA PHE A 70 10.88 -10.75 -18.42
C PHE A 70 10.91 -12.16 -19.00
N VAL A 71 9.73 -12.77 -19.15
CA VAL A 71 9.54 -14.11 -19.70
C VAL A 71 8.75 -13.98 -21.00
N GLU A 72 9.40 -14.29 -22.11
CA GLU A 72 8.80 -14.31 -23.44
C GLU A 72 8.43 -15.75 -23.83
N ASN A 73 7.25 -15.94 -24.44
CA ASN A 73 6.74 -17.25 -24.88
C ASN A 73 6.92 -18.41 -23.86
N PRO A 74 6.47 -18.24 -22.59
CA PRO A 74 6.65 -19.23 -21.54
C PRO A 74 6.12 -20.61 -21.95
N GLY A 75 6.93 -21.65 -21.72
CA GLY A 75 6.57 -23.04 -21.96
C GLY A 75 6.72 -23.50 -23.42
N THR A 76 7.23 -22.63 -24.30
CA THR A 76 7.46 -22.94 -25.72
C THR A 76 8.93 -23.23 -26.02
N GLN A 77 9.25 -23.66 -27.24
CA GLN A 77 10.66 -23.79 -27.69
C GLN A 77 11.36 -22.45 -27.92
N GLN A 78 10.59 -21.35 -28.00
CA GLN A 78 11.07 -19.98 -28.14
C GLN A 78 11.00 -19.23 -26.81
N GLU A 79 10.95 -19.96 -25.69
CA GLU A 79 11.00 -19.35 -24.36
C GLU A 79 12.31 -18.59 -24.18
N HIS A 80 12.20 -17.33 -23.77
CA HIS A 80 13.34 -16.49 -23.44
C HIS A 80 13.08 -15.84 -22.08
N VAL A 81 14.09 -15.89 -21.20
CA VAL A 81 14.04 -15.29 -19.87
C VAL A 81 15.23 -14.36 -19.71
N GLU A 82 14.96 -13.10 -19.40
CA GLU A 82 16.00 -12.14 -19.05
C GLU A 82 15.70 -11.49 -17.71
N TRP A 83 16.71 -11.48 -16.85
CA TRP A 83 16.65 -10.80 -15.56
C TRP A 83 17.44 -9.50 -15.60
N PHE A 84 16.84 -8.42 -15.13
CA PHE A 84 17.40 -7.07 -15.10
C PHE A 84 16.90 -6.31 -13.88
N ALA A 85 17.53 -5.20 -13.51
CA ALA A 85 17.02 -4.31 -12.47
C ALA A 85 15.82 -3.50 -12.99
N LEU A 86 14.88 -3.13 -12.12
CA LEU A 86 13.66 -2.42 -12.52
C LEU A 86 13.92 -1.10 -13.27
N ASN A 87 15.06 -0.44 -13.02
CA ASN A 87 15.50 0.77 -13.73
C ASN A 87 16.36 0.54 -14.97
N GLU A 88 16.61 -0.72 -15.34
CA GLU A 88 17.34 -1.08 -16.55
C GLU A 88 16.35 -1.40 -17.68
N GLU A 89 16.76 -1.12 -18.91
CA GLU A 89 16.06 -1.65 -20.07
C GLU A 89 16.58 -3.06 -20.36
N PRO A 90 15.70 -3.99 -20.77
CA PRO A 90 16.14 -5.30 -21.22
C PRO A 90 17.06 -5.16 -22.44
N SER A 91 18.08 -6.02 -22.51
CA SER A 91 19.06 -6.00 -23.58
C SER A 91 18.57 -6.66 -24.89
N PHE A 92 17.49 -7.44 -24.82
CA PHE A 92 16.90 -8.15 -25.96
C PHE A 92 15.83 -7.32 -26.70
N GLN A 93 15.59 -7.70 -27.96
CA GLN A 93 14.43 -7.23 -28.72
C GLN A 93 13.35 -8.29 -28.68
N MET A 94 12.13 -7.92 -28.27
CA MET A 94 10.99 -8.84 -28.29
C MET A 94 10.73 -9.33 -29.72
N GLU A 95 10.78 -10.65 -29.92
CA GLU A 95 10.52 -11.28 -31.22
C GLU A 95 9.03 -11.63 -31.38
N SER A 96 8.33 -11.82 -30.26
CA SER A 96 6.93 -12.14 -30.16
C SER A 96 6.13 -10.97 -29.57
N LYS A 97 4.82 -11.00 -29.79
CA LYS A 97 3.90 -10.03 -29.18
C LYS A 97 3.36 -10.50 -27.83
N SER A 98 4.04 -11.36 -27.07
CA SER A 98 3.48 -11.83 -25.80
C SER A 98 4.55 -12.25 -24.80
N GLY A 99 4.74 -11.44 -23.77
CA GLY A 99 5.52 -11.81 -22.60
C GLY A 99 4.86 -11.36 -21.30
N ALA A 100 5.48 -11.79 -20.20
CA ALA A 100 5.10 -11.43 -18.84
C ALA A 100 6.31 -10.93 -18.07
N LEU A 101 6.11 -9.93 -17.22
CA LEU A 101 7.11 -9.50 -16.25
C LEU A 101 6.83 -10.21 -14.91
N PHE A 102 7.79 -10.98 -14.44
CA PHE A 102 7.81 -11.57 -13.12
C PHE A 102 8.57 -10.64 -12.15
N VAL A 103 7.92 -10.28 -11.06
CA VAL A 103 8.48 -9.46 -9.98
C VAL A 103 8.52 -10.32 -8.71
N PRO A 104 9.71 -10.68 -8.20
CA PRO A 104 9.83 -11.42 -6.95
C PRO A 104 9.22 -10.67 -5.77
N ALA A 105 8.68 -11.42 -4.80
CA ALA A 105 8.26 -10.88 -3.52
C ALA A 105 9.44 -10.22 -2.80
N LEU A 106 9.17 -9.12 -2.10
CA LEU A 106 10.11 -8.51 -1.15
C LEU A 106 9.99 -9.20 0.21
N LYS A 107 11.12 -9.31 0.91
CA LYS A 107 11.12 -9.74 2.31
C LYS A 107 10.43 -8.70 3.18
N GLN A 108 10.00 -9.11 4.38
CA GLN A 108 9.31 -8.25 5.34
C GLN A 108 9.93 -6.84 5.44
N ASP A 109 11.23 -6.77 5.74
CA ASP A 109 11.91 -5.50 6.01
C ASP A 109 12.23 -4.67 4.75
N GLU A 110 12.17 -5.30 3.57
CA GLU A 110 12.41 -4.62 2.29
C GLU A 110 11.15 -3.90 1.79
N ARG A 111 9.98 -4.20 2.36
CA ARG A 111 8.67 -3.62 2.00
C ARG A 111 8.41 -2.29 2.72
N THR A 112 9.40 -1.42 2.77
CA THR A 112 9.36 -0.16 3.55
C THR A 112 8.23 0.80 3.15
N LYS A 113 7.63 0.62 1.96
CA LYS A 113 6.51 1.41 1.45
C LYS A 113 5.13 0.76 1.72
N SER A 114 5.04 -0.21 2.64
CA SER A 114 3.82 -0.96 2.98
C SER A 114 3.29 -0.63 4.37
N PHE A 115 2.00 -0.32 4.44
CA PHE A 115 1.29 -0.17 5.72
C PHE A 115 1.30 -1.46 6.54
N GLN A 116 1.16 -2.62 5.90
CA GLN A 116 1.24 -3.92 6.58
C GLN A 116 2.62 -4.17 7.22
N THR A 117 3.67 -3.58 6.66
CA THR A 117 5.01 -3.66 7.26
C THR A 117 5.13 -2.77 8.49
N LEU A 118 4.52 -1.58 8.47
CA LEU A 118 4.37 -0.74 9.66
C LEU A 118 3.58 -1.46 10.76
N GLN A 119 2.43 -2.05 10.43
CA GLN A 119 1.63 -2.83 11.38
C GLN A 119 2.46 -3.95 12.01
N PHE A 120 3.16 -4.75 11.19
CA PHE A 120 4.05 -5.80 11.68
C PHE A 120 5.10 -5.27 12.68
N TYR A 121 5.76 -4.15 12.38
CA TYR A 121 6.72 -3.57 13.31
C TYR A 121 6.07 -3.14 14.62
N LEU A 122 4.89 -2.55 14.58
CA LEU A 122 4.18 -2.13 15.79
C LEU A 122 3.66 -3.31 16.61
N ASP A 123 3.23 -4.39 15.96
CA ASP A 123 2.86 -5.63 16.64
C ASP A 123 4.06 -6.21 17.40
N GLU A 124 5.24 -6.25 16.78
CA GLU A 124 6.47 -6.69 17.43
C GLU A 124 6.89 -5.74 18.57
N ILE A 125 6.76 -4.42 18.39
CA ILE A 125 7.08 -3.41 19.41
C ILE A 125 6.12 -3.48 20.61
N THR A 126 4.83 -3.73 20.37
CA THR A 126 3.80 -3.73 21.42
C THR A 126 3.56 -5.11 22.03
N GLY A 127 4.07 -6.17 21.39
CA GLY A 127 3.89 -7.56 21.78
C GLY A 127 4.60 -7.98 23.07
N GLU A 128 4.49 -9.27 23.41
CA GLU A 128 4.98 -9.80 24.70
C GLU A 128 6.49 -9.54 24.91
N GLY A 129 7.31 -9.68 23.86
CA GLY A 129 8.75 -9.43 23.87
C GLY A 129 9.19 -8.04 23.44
N GLY A 130 8.25 -7.12 23.21
CA GLY A 130 8.50 -5.80 22.63
C GLY A 130 9.07 -4.75 23.57
N ASP A 131 8.93 -3.49 23.19
CA ASP A 131 9.48 -2.33 23.90
C ASP A 131 8.80 -2.14 25.27
N ILE A 132 9.62 -2.15 26.33
CA ILE A 132 9.15 -2.06 27.72
C ILE A 132 8.51 -0.70 28.02
N TRP A 133 8.99 0.38 27.41
CA TRP A 133 8.43 1.72 27.59
C TRP A 133 7.06 1.82 26.92
N ILE A 134 6.95 1.35 25.68
CA ILE A 134 5.67 1.37 24.94
C ILE A 134 4.58 0.60 25.68
N LYS A 135 4.91 -0.57 26.24
CA LYS A 135 3.96 -1.40 27.00
C LYS A 135 3.47 -0.78 28.31
N GLN A 136 4.15 0.23 28.83
CA GLN A 136 3.72 0.98 30.02
C GLN A 136 2.81 2.15 29.67
N GLN A 137 2.62 2.43 28.38
CA GLN A 137 1.82 3.55 27.94
C GLN A 137 0.32 3.27 28.01
N THR A 138 -0.43 4.34 28.17
CA THR A 138 -1.90 4.42 28.21
C THR A 138 -2.34 5.55 27.29
N HIS A 139 -3.64 5.68 27.05
CA HIS A 139 -4.17 6.82 26.30
C HIS A 139 -3.69 8.16 26.89
N GLU A 140 -3.74 8.29 28.21
CA GLU A 140 -3.41 9.52 28.93
C GLU A 140 -1.91 9.81 28.90
N THR A 141 -1.04 8.81 29.03
CA THR A 141 0.42 9.01 29.03
C THR A 141 0.96 9.32 27.64
N LEU A 142 0.25 8.95 26.57
CA LEU A 142 0.62 9.26 25.18
C LEU A 142 0.21 10.67 24.73
N ILE A 143 -0.67 11.38 25.46
CA ILE A 143 -1.16 12.70 25.06
C ILE A 143 -0.04 13.74 24.88
N PRO A 144 0.95 13.88 25.80
CA PRO A 144 2.01 14.87 25.65
C PRO A 144 2.83 14.66 24.37
N PHE A 145 3.15 13.40 24.05
CA PHE A 145 3.89 13.03 22.85
C PHE A 145 3.06 13.30 21.59
N LEU A 146 1.76 12.96 21.60
CA LEU A 146 0.88 13.32 20.49
C LEU A 146 0.84 14.84 20.24
N HIS A 147 0.90 15.66 21.28
CA HIS A 147 0.98 17.11 21.11
C HIS A 147 2.31 17.55 20.50
N GLU A 148 3.41 16.94 20.91
CA GLU A 148 4.75 17.17 20.36
C GLU A 148 4.79 16.90 18.85
N GLU A 149 4.36 15.71 18.41
CA GLU A 149 4.33 15.36 16.97
C GLU A 149 3.43 16.29 16.14
N VAL A 150 2.31 16.75 16.72
CA VAL A 150 1.43 17.73 16.05
C VAL A 150 2.14 19.09 15.91
N ASP A 151 2.82 19.55 16.96
CA ASP A 151 3.54 20.82 16.94
C ASP A 151 4.74 20.76 15.97
N GLU A 152 5.45 19.63 15.90
CA GLU A 152 6.54 19.39 14.94
C GLU A 152 6.03 19.38 13.50
N PHE A 153 4.89 18.73 13.22
CA PHE A 153 4.26 18.77 11.91
C PHE A 153 3.86 20.21 11.50
N VAL A 154 3.29 20.96 12.44
CA VAL A 154 2.92 22.37 12.23
C VAL A 154 4.18 23.21 11.95
N GLU A 155 5.26 23.00 12.68
CA GLU A 155 6.53 23.67 12.45
C GLU A 155 7.11 23.34 11.07
N ALA A 156 7.06 22.07 10.66
CA ALA A 156 7.50 21.62 9.34
C ALA A 156 6.76 22.34 8.19
N ILE A 157 5.44 22.55 8.34
CA ILE A 157 4.63 23.34 7.40
C ILE A 157 5.15 24.78 7.33
N TYR A 158 5.35 25.44 8.46
CA TYR A 158 5.82 26.83 8.48
C TYR A 158 7.23 26.99 7.90
N LYS A 159 8.10 25.99 8.09
CA LYS A 159 9.43 25.91 7.48
C LYS A 159 9.40 25.54 5.99
N LYS A 160 8.26 25.10 5.46
CA LYS A 160 8.11 24.56 4.09
C LYS A 160 9.07 23.40 3.83
N ASP A 161 9.20 22.51 4.80
CA ASP A 161 10.07 21.33 4.71
C ASP A 161 9.24 20.08 4.40
N PRO A 162 9.09 19.70 3.12
CA PRO A 162 8.25 18.56 2.74
C PRO A 162 8.80 17.22 3.22
N ARG A 163 10.11 17.11 3.53
CA ARG A 163 10.69 15.88 4.05
C ARG A 163 10.28 15.71 5.50
N ASN A 164 10.49 16.75 6.31
CA ASN A 164 10.08 16.75 7.71
C ASN A 164 8.56 16.57 7.81
N MET A 165 7.77 17.24 6.96
CA MET A 165 6.31 17.03 6.93
C MET A 165 5.91 15.56 6.72
N ALA A 166 6.67 14.80 5.92
CA ALA A 166 6.39 13.38 5.71
C ALA A 166 6.80 12.50 6.90
N GLU A 167 7.89 12.88 7.58
CA GLU A 167 8.37 12.25 8.83
C GLU A 167 7.32 12.39 9.93
N GLU A 168 6.91 13.63 10.26
CA GLU A 168 5.94 13.87 11.34
C GLU A 168 4.55 13.27 11.06
N LEU A 169 4.13 13.21 9.78
CA LEU A 169 2.90 12.49 9.42
C LEU A 169 3.03 10.97 9.67
N GLY A 170 4.24 10.44 9.54
CA GLY A 170 4.57 9.07 9.93
C GLY A 170 4.47 8.87 11.43
N ASP A 171 4.99 9.80 12.24
CA ASP A 171 4.94 9.72 13.70
C ASP A 171 3.50 9.88 14.24
N LEU A 172 2.70 10.77 13.64
CA LEU A 172 1.26 10.84 13.90
C LEU A 172 0.54 9.53 13.56
N LEU A 173 0.93 8.85 12.48
CA LEU A 173 0.39 7.53 12.13
C LEU A 173 0.79 6.47 13.15
N CYS A 174 2.05 6.47 13.61
CA CYS A 174 2.52 5.61 14.70
C CYS A 174 1.70 5.85 15.98
N HIS A 175 1.43 7.11 16.32
CA HIS A 175 0.60 7.46 17.48
C HIS A 175 -0.81 6.90 17.40
N ILE A 176 -1.47 6.97 16.24
CA ILE A 176 -2.79 6.36 16.04
C ILE A 176 -2.74 4.86 16.32
N LEU A 177 -1.69 4.19 15.83
CA LEU A 177 -1.55 2.74 15.98
C LEU A 177 -1.15 2.33 17.40
N TYR A 178 -0.30 3.07 18.12
CA TYR A 178 -0.01 2.82 19.54
C TYR A 178 -1.25 2.99 20.42
N GLN A 179 -2.03 4.05 20.19
CA GLN A 179 -3.29 4.28 20.88
C GLN A 179 -4.28 3.12 20.63
N THR A 180 -4.32 2.62 19.38
CA THR A 180 -5.17 1.49 18.99
C THR A 180 -4.71 0.19 19.63
N SER A 181 -3.41 -0.12 19.62
CA SER A 181 -2.83 -1.30 20.26
C SER A 181 -3.10 -1.32 21.77
N TYR A 182 -3.01 -0.17 22.45
CA TYR A 182 -3.40 -0.07 23.86
C TYR A 182 -4.90 -0.37 24.07
N ALA A 183 -5.78 0.16 23.21
CA ALA A 183 -7.21 -0.13 23.26
C ALA A 183 -7.52 -1.61 23.04
N GLU A 184 -6.82 -2.26 22.12
CA GLU A 184 -6.93 -3.71 21.88
C GLU A 184 -6.50 -4.51 23.11
N SER A 185 -5.38 -4.14 23.73
CA SER A 185 -4.85 -4.81 24.92
C SER A 185 -5.80 -4.76 26.12
N THR A 186 -6.65 -3.74 26.18
CA THR A 186 -7.67 -3.56 27.23
C THR A 186 -9.05 -4.08 26.82
N GLY A 187 -9.20 -4.58 25.58
CA GLY A 187 -10.46 -5.08 25.03
C GLY A 187 -11.49 -3.99 24.73
N ALA A 188 -11.05 -2.75 24.51
CA ALA A 188 -11.93 -1.59 24.30
C ALA A 188 -12.41 -1.47 22.84
N PHE A 189 -11.48 -1.49 21.87
CA PHE A 189 -11.75 -1.47 20.42
C PHE A 189 -10.52 -1.92 19.63
N THR A 190 -10.69 -2.27 18.36
CA THR A 190 -9.60 -2.66 17.44
C THR A 190 -9.31 -1.64 16.35
N LEU A 191 -8.24 -1.86 15.59
CA LEU A 191 -7.96 -1.08 14.39
C LEU A 191 -9.09 -1.18 13.36
N GLU A 192 -9.72 -2.34 13.21
CA GLU A 192 -10.89 -2.52 12.35
C GLU A 192 -12.06 -1.64 12.79
N ASP A 193 -12.31 -1.50 14.09
CA ASP A 193 -13.35 -0.59 14.61
C ASP A 193 -13.05 0.87 14.25
N VAL A 194 -11.78 1.30 14.38
CA VAL A 194 -11.34 2.64 13.99
C VAL A 194 -11.55 2.86 12.49
N LEU A 195 -11.16 1.89 11.66
CA LEU A 195 -11.31 1.93 10.21
C LEU A 195 -12.79 1.92 9.78
N GLU A 196 -13.64 1.10 10.40
CA GLU A 196 -15.08 1.07 10.14
C GLU A 196 -15.73 2.42 10.47
N ALA A 197 -15.39 2.99 11.64
CA ALA A 197 -15.91 4.27 12.09
C ALA A 197 -15.56 5.40 11.11
N ILE A 198 -14.30 5.51 10.68
CA ILE A 198 -13.89 6.57 9.76
C ILE A 198 -14.44 6.36 8.34
N ASN A 199 -14.40 5.13 7.81
CA ASN A 199 -14.87 4.84 6.45
C ASN A 199 -16.38 5.08 6.32
N THR A 200 -17.17 4.60 7.27
CA THR A 200 -18.62 4.80 7.30
C THR A 200 -18.96 6.29 7.43
N LYS A 201 -18.24 7.02 8.28
CA LYS A 201 -18.41 8.46 8.46
C LYS A 201 -18.06 9.25 7.19
N LEU A 202 -16.93 8.97 6.55
CA LEU A 202 -16.50 9.67 5.34
C LEU A 202 -17.45 9.41 4.17
N ARG A 203 -17.78 8.14 3.88
CA ARG A 203 -18.71 7.77 2.81
C ARG A 203 -20.08 8.44 2.97
N ARG A 204 -20.57 8.53 4.21
CA ARG A 204 -21.86 9.16 4.56
C ARG A 204 -21.85 10.68 4.51
N ARG A 205 -20.75 11.33 4.93
CA ARG A 205 -20.63 12.79 4.92
C ARG A 205 -20.24 13.38 3.56
N HIS A 206 -19.92 12.53 2.58
CA HIS A 206 -19.57 12.96 1.22
C HIS A 206 -20.51 12.39 0.15
N PRO A 207 -21.84 12.55 0.27
CA PRO A 207 -22.76 12.04 -0.76
C PRO A 207 -22.58 12.77 -2.10
N HIS A 208 -21.98 13.96 -2.09
CA HIS A 208 -21.62 14.68 -3.32
C HIS A 208 -20.44 14.07 -4.07
N VAL A 209 -19.62 13.26 -3.39
CA VAL A 209 -18.55 12.49 -4.03
C VAL A 209 -19.05 11.11 -4.44
N PHE A 210 -19.87 10.46 -3.62
CA PHE A 210 -20.15 9.03 -3.77
C PHE A 210 -21.58 8.65 -4.19
N ASP A 211 -22.55 9.57 -4.07
CA ASP A 211 -23.98 9.28 -4.27
C ASP A 211 -24.65 10.19 -5.31
N GLY A 212 -23.86 10.96 -6.07
CA GLY A 212 -24.36 11.84 -7.14
C GLY A 212 -25.16 13.05 -6.64
N VAL A 213 -25.01 13.44 -5.37
CA VAL A 213 -25.58 14.69 -4.87
C VAL A 213 -24.81 15.87 -5.47
N GLU A 214 -25.50 16.76 -6.17
CA GLU A 214 -24.83 17.94 -6.72
C GLU A 214 -24.48 18.94 -5.60
N ALA A 215 -23.21 19.35 -5.57
CA ALA A 215 -22.72 20.47 -4.78
C ALA A 215 -21.58 21.12 -5.57
N ASN A 216 -21.81 22.35 -6.03
CA ASN A 216 -20.92 23.08 -6.93
C ASN A 216 -20.14 24.19 -6.20
N THR A 217 -20.51 24.51 -4.96
CA THR A 217 -19.84 25.51 -4.13
C THR A 217 -19.46 24.96 -2.76
N VAL A 218 -18.49 25.61 -2.11
CA VAL A 218 -18.08 25.26 -0.75
C VAL A 218 -19.24 25.44 0.23
N GLU A 219 -20.07 26.46 0.02
CA GLU A 219 -21.25 26.74 0.83
C GLU A 219 -22.30 25.63 0.71
N GLU A 220 -22.51 25.09 -0.49
CA GLU A 220 -23.40 23.94 -0.72
C GLU A 220 -22.87 22.68 -0.03
N VAL A 221 -21.55 22.44 -0.11
CA VAL A 221 -20.90 21.32 0.59
C VAL A 221 -21.04 21.45 2.11
N ASP A 222 -20.78 22.64 2.67
CA ASP A 222 -20.93 22.86 4.12
C ASP A 222 -22.40 22.70 4.55
N ALA A 223 -23.36 23.21 3.79
CA ALA A 223 -24.79 23.04 4.08
C ALA A 223 -25.19 21.55 4.15
N ILE A 224 -24.68 20.72 3.22
CA ILE A 224 -24.86 19.26 3.25
C ILE A 224 -24.23 18.66 4.50
N TRP A 225 -22.99 19.03 4.83
CA TRP A 225 -22.29 18.55 6.01
C TRP A 225 -23.02 18.88 7.31
N GLN A 226 -23.46 20.13 7.50
CA GLN A 226 -24.18 20.54 8.70
C GLN A 226 -25.50 19.79 8.84
N LYS A 227 -26.24 19.59 7.74
CA LYS A 227 -27.48 18.79 7.75
C LYS A 227 -27.23 17.35 8.17
N ILE A 228 -26.16 16.72 7.68
CA ILE A 228 -25.79 15.34 8.05
C ILE A 228 -25.36 15.30 9.53
N LYS A 229 -24.54 16.25 9.99
CA LYS A 229 -24.11 16.36 11.40
C LYS A 229 -25.27 16.57 12.37
N ALA A 230 -26.30 17.33 11.97
CA ALA A 230 -27.49 17.51 12.80
C ALA A 230 -28.25 16.18 12.96
N LYS A 231 -28.45 15.45 11.85
CA LYS A 231 -29.12 14.14 11.86
C LYS A 231 -28.34 13.09 12.66
N GLU A 232 -27.00 13.12 12.63
CA GLU A 232 -26.15 12.27 13.48
C GLU A 232 -26.45 12.45 14.96
N LYS A 233 -26.45 13.71 15.41
CA LYS A 233 -26.72 14.06 16.80
C LYS A 233 -28.11 13.60 17.24
N GLU A 234 -29.11 13.69 16.37
CA GLU A 234 -30.46 13.18 16.64
C GLU A 234 -30.51 11.66 16.80
N LEU A 235 -29.66 10.93 16.07
CA LEU A 235 -29.61 9.46 16.06
C LEU A 235 -28.61 8.88 17.08
N GLY A 236 -27.81 9.71 17.74
CA GLY A 236 -26.74 9.26 18.65
C GLY A 236 -25.57 8.59 17.94
N LEU A 237 -25.30 9.00 16.69
CA LEU A 237 -24.21 8.52 15.83
C LEU A 237 -22.99 9.44 15.85
#